data_AF-W0DFY2-F1
#
_entry.id   AF-W0DFY2-F1
#
_cell.length_a   1.000
_cell.length_b   1.000
_cell.length_c   1.000
_cell.angle_alpha   90.00
_cell.angle_beta   90.00
_cell.angle_gamma   90.00
#
_symmetry.space_group_name_H-M   'P 1'
#
loop_
_entity.id
_entity.type
_entity.pdbx_description
1 polymer ?
#
loop_
_entity_poly.entity_id
_entity_poly.type
_entity_poly.pdbx_seq_one_letter_code
_entity_poly.pdbx_strand_id
1 'polypeptide(L)'
;MSVLYSNGREPLIEGHLGSFRVTVQVGGRTANVATLMHSGQDAFDLVLDLGLAPLITAEWPPLGYFAPAFGDPEAFDQALESLRELRGEFEKPKFFEYDPGICAHSRSGIQGCTRCIDACPAVAIRSLGETIEVQPELCQGGGICATVCPTGAITYAYPRPADLILRVQTLLGQYREHGGEDPVLLFFDDESGAEPLERMEPLPGEVLAIEVDELGSVGLDVLLSSLAAGAREVLLLDTPALPAKVRRNLQEQLGHARAILQALGYPRQALRLAQAGAGWTRGTEPMPVIEPARVNGSGGKRSTLYAALDHLHAEAPAPQSEIALQTGAPFGAIRVDLNACTLCMACAAVCPAQAVSTPGDTPRLDFTEARCVQCGICERSCPEQAISLSPRLLTDRLQRDRSRVLHEEEPFACVACGKPFATRSMIDQILHRLDGHPMFQDEAARRRLMMCEDCRVIDMFQAGQGGPGGTV
;
A
#
# COMPACT_ATOMS: atom_id res chain seq x y z
N MET A 1 15.14 -35.71 -16.71
CA MET A 1 13.94 -35.71 -15.83
C MET A 1 14.27 -36.55 -14.62
N SER A 2 14.21 -35.95 -13.43
CA SER A 2 14.40 -36.66 -12.15
C SER A 2 13.02 -36.86 -11.50
N VAL A 3 12.71 -38.07 -11.05
CA VAL A 3 11.47 -38.35 -10.30
C VAL A 3 11.82 -38.46 -8.82
N LEU A 4 11.11 -37.69 -7.98
CA LEU A 4 11.34 -37.63 -6.54
C LEU A 4 10.17 -38.24 -5.78
N TYR A 5 10.44 -39.32 -5.05
CA TYR A 5 9.50 -39.89 -4.10
C TYR A 5 9.81 -39.37 -2.71
N SER A 6 8.84 -38.68 -2.10
CA SER A 6 9.04 -38.02 -0.81
C SER A 6 9.24 -39.02 0.35
N ASN A 7 8.77 -40.27 0.21
CA ASN A 7 8.89 -41.34 1.19
C ASN A 7 8.50 -40.90 2.62
N GLY A 8 7.42 -40.11 2.73
CA GLY A 8 6.92 -39.56 3.99
C GLY A 8 7.67 -38.34 4.51
N ARG A 9 8.61 -37.77 3.75
CA ARG A 9 9.22 -36.46 4.04
C ARG A 9 8.41 -35.35 3.37
N GLU A 10 8.40 -34.17 3.97
CA GLU A 10 7.76 -32.99 3.38
C GLU A 10 8.85 -32.14 2.69
N PRO A 11 8.89 -32.12 1.34
CA PRO A 11 9.81 -31.25 0.62
C PRO A 11 9.32 -29.80 0.66
N LEU A 12 10.27 -28.86 0.73
CA LEU A 12 10.03 -27.44 0.51
C LEU A 12 10.60 -27.06 -0.85
N ILE A 13 9.81 -26.35 -1.66
CA ILE A 13 10.19 -25.86 -2.98
C ILE A 13 10.20 -24.34 -2.94
N GLU A 14 11.33 -23.75 -3.34
CA GLU A 14 11.51 -22.31 -3.49
C GLU A 14 12.21 -22.03 -4.82
N GLY A 15 11.99 -20.84 -5.39
CA GLY A 15 12.68 -20.39 -6.61
C GLY A 15 11.72 -20.09 -7.75
N HIS A 16 12.26 -20.10 -8.96
CA HIS A 16 11.59 -19.67 -10.19
C HIS A 16 12.12 -20.49 -11.37
N LEU A 17 11.54 -20.27 -12.57
CA LEU A 17 12.00 -20.85 -13.83
C LEU A 17 13.53 -20.81 -13.96
N GLY A 18 14.13 -21.98 -14.17
CA GLY A 18 15.59 -22.13 -14.29
C GLY A 18 16.34 -22.29 -12.96
N SER A 19 15.69 -22.12 -11.81
CA SER A 19 16.37 -22.12 -10.50
C SER A 19 15.46 -22.52 -9.32
N PHE A 20 14.76 -23.64 -9.43
CA PHE A 20 14.00 -24.22 -8.31
C PHE A 20 14.89 -25.02 -7.36
N ARG A 21 14.93 -24.60 -6.10
CA ARG A 21 15.58 -25.31 -5.01
C ARG A 21 14.56 -26.18 -4.28
N VAL A 22 14.82 -27.49 -4.24
CA VAL A 22 14.02 -28.45 -3.49
C VAL A 22 14.82 -28.90 -2.27
N THR A 23 14.28 -28.67 -1.07
CA THR A 23 14.92 -29.08 0.19
C THR A 23 14.08 -30.07 0.97
N VAL A 24 14.74 -30.97 1.69
CA VAL A 24 14.10 -31.96 2.56
C VAL A 24 14.81 -32.04 3.91
N GLN A 25 14.07 -32.34 4.97
CA GLN A 25 14.66 -32.63 6.29
C GLN A 25 15.14 -34.08 6.35
N VAL A 26 16.43 -34.28 6.65
CA VAL A 26 17.06 -35.60 6.82
C VAL A 26 17.89 -35.58 8.10
N GLY A 27 17.46 -36.33 9.12
CA GLY A 27 18.20 -36.44 10.39
C GLY A 27 18.41 -35.11 11.13
N GLY A 28 17.43 -34.19 11.05
CA GLY A 28 17.51 -32.85 11.65
C GLY A 28 18.34 -31.83 10.87
N ARG A 29 18.74 -32.15 9.63
CA ARG A 29 19.43 -31.23 8.72
C ARG A 29 18.63 -31.01 7.45
N THR A 30 18.62 -29.78 6.96
CA THR A 30 18.11 -29.43 5.64
C THR A 30 19.11 -29.89 4.57
N ALA A 31 18.64 -30.67 3.60
CA ALA A 31 19.45 -31.11 2.45
C ALA A 31 18.81 -30.64 1.14
N ASN A 32 19.63 -30.11 0.23
CA ASN A 32 19.19 -29.74 -1.12
C ASN A 32 19.20 -30.98 -2.02
N VAL A 33 18.05 -31.34 -2.56
CA VAL A 33 17.86 -32.55 -3.35
C VAL A 33 18.65 -32.52 -4.65
N ALA A 34 18.76 -31.37 -5.32
CA ALA A 34 19.51 -31.25 -6.57
C ALA A 34 20.98 -31.65 -6.37
N THR A 35 21.60 -31.16 -5.29
CA THR A 35 23.01 -31.45 -4.95
C THR A 35 23.26 -32.91 -4.59
N LEU A 36 22.24 -33.63 -4.13
CA LEU A 36 22.34 -35.06 -3.80
C LEU A 36 22.17 -35.95 -5.03
N MET A 37 21.40 -35.52 -6.03
CA MET A 37 21.11 -36.30 -7.22
C MET A 37 22.13 -36.10 -8.34
N HIS A 38 22.60 -34.86 -8.51
CA HIS A 38 23.42 -34.46 -9.64
C HIS A 38 24.70 -33.79 -9.16
N SER A 39 25.83 -34.29 -9.64
CA SER A 39 27.12 -33.64 -9.38
C SER A 39 27.18 -32.31 -10.15
N GLY A 40 27.24 -31.19 -9.44
CA GLY A 40 27.43 -29.85 -10.02
C GLY A 40 26.15 -29.06 -10.33
N GLN A 41 24.97 -29.52 -9.91
CA GLN A 41 23.72 -28.73 -9.96
C GLN A 41 23.17 -28.51 -8.55
N ASP A 42 22.69 -27.30 -8.27
CA ASP A 42 22.08 -26.92 -7.00
C ASP A 42 20.61 -26.50 -7.12
N ALA A 43 20.04 -26.55 -8.33
CA ALA A 43 18.64 -26.26 -8.61
C ALA A 43 18.11 -27.12 -9.78
N PHE A 44 16.79 -27.12 -9.94
CA PHE A 44 16.05 -27.70 -11.06
C PHE A 44 15.48 -26.59 -11.93
N ASP A 45 15.45 -26.77 -13.25
CA ASP A 45 14.93 -25.75 -14.16
C ASP A 45 13.40 -25.63 -14.10
N LEU A 46 12.73 -26.77 -13.95
CA LEU A 46 11.28 -26.94 -14.00
C LEU A 46 10.84 -27.93 -12.92
N VAL A 47 9.63 -27.74 -12.41
CA VAL A 47 9.02 -28.61 -11.40
C VAL A 47 7.63 -29.03 -11.87
N LEU A 48 7.41 -30.34 -11.94
CA LEU A 48 6.09 -30.95 -12.04
C LEU A 48 5.75 -31.59 -10.69
N ASP A 49 4.87 -30.96 -9.93
CA ASP A 49 4.40 -31.41 -8.64
C ASP A 49 3.22 -32.37 -8.82
N LEU A 50 3.41 -33.62 -8.42
CA LEU A 50 2.41 -34.69 -8.48
C LEU A 50 1.84 -35.01 -7.08
N GLY A 51 2.02 -34.09 -6.13
CA GLY A 51 1.45 -34.20 -4.80
C GLY A 51 -0.08 -34.17 -4.81
N LEU A 52 -0.69 -34.70 -3.74
CA LEU A 52 -2.15 -34.61 -3.54
C LEU A 52 -2.64 -33.17 -3.38
N ALA A 53 -1.75 -32.30 -2.92
CA ALA A 53 -1.95 -30.86 -2.83
C ALA A 53 -0.67 -30.16 -3.32
N PRO A 54 -0.77 -28.99 -3.98
CA PRO A 54 0.39 -28.22 -4.41
C PRO A 54 1.28 -27.81 -3.23
N LEU A 55 2.59 -27.99 -3.37
CA LEU A 55 3.58 -27.52 -2.39
C LEU A 55 3.76 -25.99 -2.43
N ILE A 56 3.55 -25.36 -3.59
CA ILE A 56 3.49 -23.90 -3.72
C ILE A 56 2.03 -23.47 -3.81
N THR A 57 1.59 -22.62 -2.89
CA THR A 57 0.19 -22.19 -2.73
C THR A 57 -0.06 -20.75 -3.18
N ALA A 58 0.90 -20.12 -3.86
CA ALA A 58 0.71 -18.82 -4.49
C ALA A 58 -0.41 -18.94 -5.55
N GLU A 59 -1.29 -17.93 -5.62
CA GLU A 59 -2.39 -17.92 -6.61
C GLU A 59 -1.85 -17.87 -8.04
N TRP A 60 -0.69 -17.22 -8.21
CA TRP A 60 0.14 -17.34 -9.39
C TRP A 60 1.47 -17.99 -9.01
N PRO A 61 1.61 -19.30 -9.24
CA PRO A 61 2.87 -19.99 -8.95
C PRO A 61 4.00 -19.46 -9.85
N PRO A 62 5.27 -19.60 -9.43
CA PRO A 62 6.39 -19.22 -10.27
C PRO A 62 6.34 -19.93 -11.62
N LEU A 63 6.68 -19.22 -12.70
CA LEU A 63 6.82 -19.82 -14.03
C LEU A 63 7.72 -21.07 -13.95
N GLY A 64 7.34 -22.15 -14.63
CA GLY A 64 8.07 -23.42 -14.58
C GLY A 64 7.68 -24.36 -13.43
N TYR A 65 6.79 -23.95 -12.52
CA TYR A 65 6.14 -24.83 -11.55
C TYR A 65 4.72 -25.17 -12.00
N PHE A 66 4.43 -26.46 -12.12
CA PHE A 66 3.10 -26.98 -12.47
C PHE A 66 2.67 -28.00 -11.43
N ALA A 67 1.42 -27.90 -10.96
CA ALA A 67 0.83 -28.80 -9.98
C ALA A 67 -0.57 -29.25 -10.44
N PRO A 68 -0.67 -30.10 -11.49
CA PRO A 68 -1.96 -30.59 -11.97
C PRO A 68 -2.70 -31.33 -10.85
N ALA A 69 -4.02 -31.16 -10.77
CA ALA A 69 -4.82 -31.79 -9.73
C ALA A 69 -4.71 -33.32 -9.80
N PHE A 70 -4.58 -33.97 -8.64
CA PHE A 70 -4.50 -35.42 -8.58
C PHE A 70 -5.76 -36.07 -9.17
N GLY A 71 -5.59 -36.96 -10.15
CA GLY A 71 -6.70 -37.62 -10.82
C GLY A 71 -7.32 -36.83 -11.97
N ASP A 72 -6.67 -35.75 -12.42
CA ASP A 72 -7.06 -34.98 -13.61
C ASP A 72 -6.05 -35.22 -14.76
N PRO A 73 -6.34 -36.16 -15.69
CA PRO A 73 -5.44 -36.47 -16.81
C PRO A 73 -5.28 -35.31 -17.78
N GLU A 74 -6.33 -34.49 -17.96
CA GLU A 74 -6.30 -33.37 -18.90
C GLU A 74 -5.36 -32.28 -18.39
N ALA A 75 -5.48 -31.89 -17.11
CA ALA A 75 -4.56 -30.95 -16.49
C ALA A 75 -3.11 -31.46 -16.50
N PHE A 76 -2.90 -32.78 -16.32
CA PHE A 76 -1.58 -33.39 -16.41
C PHE A 76 -0.97 -33.29 -17.82
N ASP A 77 -1.75 -33.62 -18.85
CA ASP A 77 -1.28 -33.53 -20.24
C ASP A 77 -0.99 -32.08 -20.64
N GLN A 78 -1.86 -31.12 -20.27
CA GLN A 78 -1.61 -29.68 -20.48
C GLN A 78 -0.34 -29.19 -19.78
N ALA A 79 -0.10 -29.63 -18.54
CA ALA A 79 1.14 -29.31 -17.83
C ALA A 79 2.38 -29.87 -18.55
N LEU A 80 2.30 -31.09 -19.09
CA LEU A 80 3.39 -31.68 -19.88
C LEU A 80 3.65 -30.96 -21.20
N GLU A 81 2.62 -30.47 -21.87
CA GLU A 81 2.75 -29.64 -23.07
C GLU A 81 3.43 -28.32 -22.73
N SER A 82 2.93 -27.60 -21.73
CA SER A 82 3.49 -26.33 -21.25
C SER A 82 4.97 -26.46 -20.85
N LEU A 83 5.33 -27.52 -20.13
CA LEU A 83 6.71 -27.80 -19.73
C LEU A 83 7.66 -28.01 -20.92
N ARG A 84 7.18 -28.46 -22.08
CA ARG A 84 8.01 -28.64 -23.28
C ARG A 84 8.32 -27.32 -23.97
N GLU A 85 7.41 -26.36 -23.87
CA GLU A 85 7.58 -25.00 -24.43
C GLU A 85 8.56 -24.18 -23.60
N LEU A 86 8.74 -24.51 -22.32
CA LEU A 86 9.68 -23.83 -21.41
C LEU A 86 11.15 -24.27 -21.61
N ARG A 87 11.58 -24.52 -22.85
CA ARG A 87 12.97 -24.80 -23.22
C ARG A 87 13.56 -23.67 -24.05
N GLY A 88 14.49 -22.94 -23.48
CA GLY A 88 15.21 -21.88 -24.19
C GLY A 88 15.62 -20.75 -23.26
N GLU A 89 15.88 -19.60 -23.86
CA GLU A 89 16.09 -18.34 -23.16
C GLU A 89 14.78 -17.55 -23.16
N PHE A 90 14.44 -16.97 -22.01
CA PHE A 90 13.21 -16.23 -21.81
C PHE A 90 13.52 -14.81 -21.40
N GLU A 91 12.83 -13.87 -21.99
CA GLU A 91 12.86 -12.47 -21.60
C GLU A 91 11.47 -12.08 -21.08
N LYS A 92 11.45 -11.30 -20.01
CA LYS A 92 10.22 -10.80 -19.40
C LYS A 92 10.40 -9.32 -19.06
N PRO A 93 9.43 -8.46 -19.37
CA PRO A 93 9.48 -7.07 -18.94
C PRO A 93 9.60 -6.97 -17.42
N LYS A 94 10.29 -5.93 -16.94
CA LYS A 94 10.23 -5.55 -15.54
C LYS A 94 8.98 -4.71 -15.31
N PHE A 95 7.94 -5.30 -14.75
CA PHE A 95 6.62 -4.68 -14.59
C PHE A 95 6.51 -3.61 -13.49
N PHE A 96 7.58 -3.37 -12.73
CA PHE A 96 7.53 -2.47 -11.57
C PHE A 96 8.73 -1.53 -11.49
N GLU A 97 8.49 -0.35 -10.93
CA GLU A 97 9.53 0.51 -10.37
C GLU A 97 9.29 0.68 -8.88
N TYR A 98 10.37 0.83 -8.10
CA TYR A 98 10.31 0.99 -6.64
C TYR A 98 11.15 2.18 -6.19
N ASP A 99 10.52 3.12 -5.52
CA ASP A 99 11.15 4.26 -4.84
C ASP A 99 11.07 4.06 -3.31
N PRO A 100 12.17 3.68 -2.65
CA PRO A 100 12.21 3.54 -1.19
C PRO A 100 12.06 4.89 -0.47
N GLY A 101 12.36 6.02 -1.12
CA GLY A 101 12.33 7.35 -0.51
C GLY A 101 10.94 7.82 -0.09
N ILE A 102 9.89 7.33 -0.78
CA ILE A 102 8.49 7.60 -0.46
C ILE A 102 7.76 6.35 0.07
N CYS A 103 8.49 5.28 0.39
CA CYS A 103 7.89 4.04 0.89
C CYS A 103 7.49 4.18 2.37
N ALA A 104 6.23 3.85 2.68
CA ALA A 104 5.73 3.87 4.06
C ALA A 104 5.80 2.50 4.74
N HIS A 105 6.65 1.59 4.25
CA HIS A 105 6.73 0.21 4.74
C HIS A 105 7.32 0.11 6.16
N SER A 106 8.34 0.90 6.47
CA SER A 106 8.93 0.97 7.81
C SER A 106 9.65 2.31 7.98
N ARG A 107 9.85 2.71 9.23
CA ARG A 107 10.74 3.81 9.59
C ARG A 107 11.30 3.54 10.98
N SER A 108 12.63 3.56 11.13
CA SER A 108 13.31 3.42 12.42
C SER A 108 12.96 2.11 13.13
N GLY A 109 12.85 1.00 12.38
CA GLY A 109 12.52 -0.33 12.89
C GLY A 109 11.03 -0.54 13.20
N ILE A 110 10.17 0.45 12.94
CA ILE A 110 8.73 0.36 13.17
C ILE A 110 8.05 0.01 11.85
N GLN A 111 7.57 -1.23 11.74
CA GLN A 111 6.79 -1.68 10.58
C GLN A 111 5.58 -0.76 10.38
N GLY A 112 5.31 -0.44 9.12
CA GLY A 112 4.34 0.48 8.56
C GLY A 112 3.29 -0.23 7.70
N CYS A 113 3.22 0.18 6.43
CA CYS A 113 2.32 -0.35 5.41
C CYS A 113 2.82 -1.68 4.82
N THR A 114 1.95 -2.70 4.74
CA THR A 114 2.25 -4.01 4.11
C THR A 114 1.43 -4.29 2.85
N ARG A 115 0.54 -3.37 2.44
CA ARG A 115 -0.46 -3.57 1.38
C ARG A 115 0.08 -4.26 0.11
N CYS A 116 1.25 -3.84 -0.40
CA CYS A 116 1.83 -4.44 -1.61
C CYS A 116 2.28 -5.90 -1.43
N ILE A 117 2.82 -6.25 -0.25
CA ILE A 117 3.20 -7.62 0.13
C ILE A 117 1.95 -8.47 0.18
N ASP A 118 0.93 -7.99 0.90
CA ASP A 118 -0.30 -8.74 1.16
C ASP A 118 -1.13 -8.97 -0.12
N ALA A 119 -1.12 -7.99 -1.03
CA ALA A 119 -1.88 -8.02 -2.28
C ALA A 119 -1.25 -8.87 -3.39
N CYS A 120 0.05 -9.20 -3.30
CA CYS A 120 0.75 -9.87 -4.41
C CYS A 120 0.28 -11.34 -4.57
N PRO A 121 -0.35 -11.72 -5.71
CA PRO A 121 -0.77 -13.11 -5.95
C PRO A 121 0.42 -14.06 -6.17
N ALA A 122 1.53 -13.54 -6.73
CA ALA A 122 2.75 -14.28 -7.01
C ALA A 122 3.74 -14.34 -5.83
N VAL A 123 3.42 -13.68 -4.70
CA VAL A 123 4.30 -13.60 -3.51
C VAL A 123 5.72 -13.11 -3.86
N ALA A 124 5.83 -12.23 -4.85
CA ALA A 124 7.10 -11.71 -5.35
C ALA A 124 7.71 -10.61 -4.44
N ILE A 125 6.98 -10.15 -3.43
CA ILE A 125 7.36 -9.00 -2.60
C ILE A 125 7.59 -9.45 -1.15
N ARG A 126 8.74 -9.09 -0.58
CA ARG A 126 9.07 -9.37 0.83
C ARG A 126 9.62 -8.14 1.56
N SER A 127 9.53 -8.16 2.88
CA SER A 127 10.17 -7.15 3.73
C SER A 127 11.67 -7.45 3.89
N LEU A 128 12.49 -6.40 3.83
CA LEU A 128 13.90 -6.38 4.24
C LEU A 128 14.08 -5.58 5.55
N GLY A 129 13.04 -5.48 6.37
CA GLY A 129 13.01 -4.61 7.55
C GLY A 129 12.61 -3.18 7.18
N GLU A 130 13.58 -2.34 6.81
CA GLU A 130 13.30 -0.92 6.54
C GLU A 130 12.66 -0.67 5.17
N THR A 131 12.88 -1.57 4.21
CA THR A 131 12.40 -1.47 2.83
C THR A 131 11.73 -2.77 2.40
N ILE A 132 11.15 -2.76 1.20
CA ILE A 132 10.69 -3.98 0.55
C ILE A 132 11.65 -4.38 -0.58
N GLU A 133 11.62 -5.64 -0.93
CA GLU A 133 12.24 -6.17 -2.14
C GLU A 133 11.17 -6.82 -3.00
N VAL A 134 11.20 -6.53 -4.29
CA VAL A 134 10.38 -7.21 -5.30
C VAL A 134 11.31 -8.06 -6.15
N GLN A 135 11.11 -9.37 -6.14
CA GLN A 135 11.88 -10.34 -6.93
C GLN A 135 11.38 -10.32 -8.38
N PRO A 136 12.16 -9.82 -9.36
CA PRO A 136 11.73 -9.71 -10.74
C PRO A 136 11.38 -11.06 -11.37
N GLU A 137 12.05 -12.14 -10.95
CA GLU A 137 11.89 -13.48 -11.48
C GLU A 137 10.50 -14.05 -11.11
N LEU A 138 10.03 -13.76 -9.89
CA LEU A 138 8.69 -14.12 -9.41
C LEU A 138 7.59 -13.15 -9.85
N CYS A 139 7.93 -11.89 -10.13
CA CYS A 139 6.95 -10.88 -10.49
C CYS A 139 6.31 -11.19 -11.85
N GLN A 140 5.02 -11.50 -11.88
CA GLN A 140 4.29 -11.85 -13.10
C GLN A 140 3.44 -10.69 -13.65
N GLY A 141 3.67 -9.46 -13.18
CA GLY A 141 3.06 -8.29 -13.81
C GLY A 141 1.63 -7.94 -13.42
N GLY A 142 1.01 -8.60 -12.43
CA GLY A 142 -0.40 -8.34 -12.06
C GLY A 142 -0.80 -6.93 -11.63
N GLY A 143 0.12 -5.97 -11.49
CA GLY A 143 -0.16 -4.55 -11.24
C GLY A 143 -0.77 -4.18 -9.88
N ILE A 144 -1.35 -5.12 -9.14
CA ILE A 144 -2.15 -4.84 -7.94
C ILE A 144 -1.33 -4.19 -6.81
N CYS A 145 -0.03 -4.50 -6.72
CA CYS A 145 0.88 -3.88 -5.75
C CYS A 145 1.01 -2.36 -5.98
N ALA A 146 1.06 -1.93 -7.25
CA ALA A 146 1.04 -0.52 -7.62
C ALA A 146 -0.31 0.12 -7.27
N THR A 147 -1.41 -0.58 -7.55
CA THR A 147 -2.78 -0.14 -7.23
C THR A 147 -3.05 0.03 -5.74
N VAL A 148 -2.52 -0.83 -4.88
CA VAL A 148 -2.71 -0.70 -3.41
C VAL A 148 -1.68 0.20 -2.74
N CYS A 149 -0.61 0.59 -3.44
CA CYS A 149 0.40 1.47 -2.87
C CYS A 149 -0.14 2.90 -2.69
N PRO A 150 -0.27 3.42 -1.45
CA PRO A 150 -0.90 4.72 -1.22
C PRO A 150 0.03 5.90 -1.51
N THR A 151 1.35 5.70 -1.41
CA THR A 151 2.35 6.74 -1.66
C THR A 151 2.76 6.79 -3.13
N GLY A 152 2.54 5.71 -3.89
CA GLY A 152 3.13 5.53 -5.21
C GLY A 152 4.58 5.06 -5.17
N ALA A 153 5.07 4.54 -4.03
CA ALA A 153 6.41 3.99 -3.91
C ALA A 153 6.67 2.79 -4.82
N ILE A 154 5.64 2.03 -5.17
CA ILE A 154 5.71 1.03 -6.24
C ILE A 154 4.74 1.45 -7.34
N THR A 155 5.24 1.53 -8.57
CA THR A 155 4.47 1.92 -9.77
C THR A 155 4.51 0.80 -10.79
N TYR A 156 3.48 0.75 -11.63
CA TYR A 156 3.45 -0.15 -12.77
C TYR A 156 4.27 0.45 -13.90
N ALA A 157 5.30 -0.27 -14.34
CA ALA A 157 6.31 0.28 -15.26
C ALA A 157 5.83 0.28 -16.72
N TYR A 158 5.01 -0.70 -17.09
CA TYR A 158 4.55 -0.84 -18.46
C TYR A 158 3.20 -1.57 -18.54
N PRO A 159 2.19 -0.97 -19.21
CA PRO A 159 2.10 0.46 -19.52
C PRO A 159 2.00 1.30 -18.24
N ARG A 160 2.56 2.52 -18.24
CA ARG A 160 2.46 3.37 -17.04
C ARG A 160 1.03 3.87 -16.85
N PRO A 161 0.54 4.06 -15.62
CA PRO A 161 -0.79 4.62 -15.37
C PRO A 161 -1.02 5.98 -16.05
N ALA A 162 0.04 6.80 -16.18
CA ALA A 162 -0.02 8.07 -16.88
C ALA A 162 -0.36 7.91 -18.38
N ASP A 163 0.19 6.87 -19.03
CA ASP A 163 -0.05 6.59 -20.44
C ASP A 163 -1.49 6.07 -20.63
N LEU A 164 -1.98 5.25 -19.69
CA LEU A 164 -3.37 4.78 -19.70
C LEU A 164 -4.37 5.94 -19.50
N ILE A 165 -4.09 6.85 -18.56
CA ILE A 165 -4.93 8.05 -18.35
C ILE A 165 -4.96 8.93 -19.60
N LEU A 166 -3.82 9.12 -20.27
CA LEU A 166 -3.75 9.87 -21.53
C LEU A 166 -4.55 9.18 -22.64
N ARG A 167 -4.45 7.84 -22.76
CA ARG A 167 -5.24 7.04 -23.71
C ARG A 167 -6.74 7.22 -23.47
N VAL A 168 -7.18 7.10 -22.21
CA VAL A 168 -8.59 7.30 -21.81
C VAL A 168 -9.08 8.69 -22.19
N GLN A 169 -8.34 9.74 -21.80
CA GLN A 169 -8.74 11.13 -22.10
C GLN A 169 -8.78 11.43 -23.60
N THR A 170 -7.86 10.84 -24.37
CA THR A 170 -7.83 10.97 -25.83
C THR A 170 -9.03 10.28 -26.44
N LEU A 171 -9.31 9.04 -26.03
CA LEU A 171 -10.44 8.27 -26.52
C LEU A 171 -11.78 8.94 -26.22
N LEU A 172 -12.00 9.39 -24.98
CA LEU A 172 -13.21 10.12 -24.58
C LEU A 172 -13.33 11.48 -25.29
N GLY A 173 -12.21 12.15 -25.57
CA GLY A 173 -12.18 13.38 -26.36
C GLY A 173 -12.66 13.12 -27.80
N GLN A 174 -12.04 12.15 -28.47
CA GLN A 174 -12.38 11.80 -29.86
C GLN A 174 -13.82 11.28 -29.99
N TYR A 175 -14.29 10.46 -29.05
CA TYR A 175 -15.66 9.97 -29.02
C TYR A 175 -16.68 11.13 -29.00
N ARG A 176 -16.46 12.13 -28.14
CA ARG A 176 -17.31 13.32 -28.06
C ARG A 176 -17.23 14.22 -29.30
N GLU A 177 -16.03 14.42 -29.85
CA GLU A 177 -15.83 15.21 -31.07
C GLU A 177 -16.60 14.64 -32.27
N HIS A 178 -16.85 13.33 -32.27
CA HIS A 178 -17.64 12.62 -33.29
C HIS A 178 -19.12 12.45 -32.92
N GLY A 179 -19.62 13.19 -31.92
CA GLY A 179 -21.03 13.19 -31.52
C GLY A 179 -21.43 12.05 -30.59
N GLY A 180 -20.46 11.31 -30.04
CA GLY A 180 -20.70 10.28 -29.05
C GLY A 180 -21.21 10.86 -27.73
N GLU A 181 -22.29 10.30 -27.21
CA GLU A 181 -22.89 10.65 -25.93
C GLU A 181 -22.75 9.50 -24.94
N ASP A 182 -22.81 9.83 -23.66
CA ASP A 182 -22.80 8.89 -22.53
C ASP A 182 -21.74 7.76 -22.53
N PRO A 183 -20.43 8.07 -22.70
CA PRO A 183 -19.41 7.03 -22.84
C PRO A 183 -19.29 6.14 -21.60
N VAL A 184 -19.23 4.83 -21.80
CA VAL A 184 -18.94 3.80 -20.80
C VAL A 184 -17.57 3.20 -21.10
N LEU A 185 -16.66 3.22 -20.13
CA LEU A 185 -15.37 2.53 -20.28
C LEU A 185 -15.47 1.10 -19.76
N LEU A 186 -14.93 0.15 -20.51
CA LEU A 186 -14.80 -1.24 -20.08
C LEU A 186 -13.34 -1.67 -20.18
N PHE A 187 -12.66 -1.78 -19.04
CA PHE A 187 -11.31 -2.32 -18.98
C PHE A 187 -11.35 -3.84 -18.89
N PHE A 188 -10.51 -4.50 -19.69
CA PHE A 188 -10.34 -5.96 -19.72
C PHE A 188 -8.86 -6.30 -19.93
N ASP A 189 -8.41 -7.42 -19.38
CA ASP A 189 -7.08 -7.97 -19.72
C ASP A 189 -7.13 -8.81 -21.00
N ASP A 190 -6.07 -8.76 -21.80
CA ASP A 190 -6.02 -9.46 -23.11
C ASP A 190 -6.11 -10.99 -22.95
N GLU A 191 -5.32 -11.55 -22.03
CA GLU A 191 -5.15 -13.01 -21.88
C GLU A 191 -6.44 -13.72 -21.45
N SER A 192 -7.19 -13.17 -20.50
CA SER A 192 -8.40 -13.81 -19.98
C SER A 192 -9.70 -13.08 -20.32
N GLY A 193 -9.63 -11.82 -20.76
CA GLY A 193 -10.78 -10.96 -20.99
C GLY A 193 -11.26 -10.90 -22.44
N ALA A 194 -10.41 -11.18 -23.44
CA ALA A 194 -10.77 -11.08 -24.85
C ALA A 194 -11.93 -12.03 -25.26
N GLU A 195 -11.80 -13.32 -24.97
CA GLU A 195 -12.85 -14.31 -25.30
C GLU A 195 -14.16 -14.06 -24.52
N PRO A 196 -14.16 -13.76 -23.19
CA PRO A 196 -15.37 -13.28 -22.52
C PRO A 196 -15.99 -12.02 -23.13
N LEU A 197 -15.19 -11.08 -23.61
CA LEU A 197 -15.69 -9.84 -24.21
C LEU A 197 -16.43 -10.13 -25.51
N GLU A 198 -15.89 -10.99 -26.38
CA GLU A 198 -16.58 -11.45 -27.60
C GLU A 198 -17.95 -12.06 -27.30
N ARG A 199 -18.09 -12.79 -26.18
CA ARG A 199 -19.38 -13.34 -25.75
C ARG A 199 -20.38 -12.30 -25.26
N MET A 200 -19.93 -11.10 -24.91
CA MET A 200 -20.79 -9.97 -24.53
C MET A 200 -21.26 -9.16 -25.75
N GLU A 201 -20.73 -9.45 -26.95
CA GLU A 201 -21.09 -8.74 -28.17
C GLU A 201 -22.52 -9.07 -28.65
N PRO A 202 -23.20 -8.14 -29.35
CA PRO A 202 -22.71 -6.80 -29.70
C PRO A 202 -22.75 -5.83 -28.51
N LEU A 203 -21.63 -5.15 -28.27
CA LEU A 203 -21.58 -4.06 -27.31
C LEU A 203 -22.27 -2.81 -27.88
N PRO A 204 -23.02 -2.06 -27.07
CA PRO A 204 -23.56 -0.77 -27.49
C PRO A 204 -22.46 0.21 -27.91
N GLY A 205 -22.78 1.12 -28.83
CA GLY A 205 -21.81 2.07 -29.40
C GLY A 205 -21.20 3.04 -28.37
N GLU A 206 -21.83 3.20 -27.21
CA GLU A 206 -21.29 3.97 -26.09
C GLU A 206 -20.22 3.24 -25.26
N VAL A 207 -20.05 1.93 -25.46
CA VAL A 207 -19.08 1.12 -24.71
C VAL A 207 -17.72 1.15 -25.40
N LEU A 208 -16.77 1.79 -24.74
CA LEU A 208 -15.39 1.93 -25.16
C LEU A 208 -14.55 0.89 -24.42
N ALA A 209 -14.33 -0.26 -25.05
CA ALA A 209 -13.49 -1.32 -24.52
C ALA A 209 -12.00 -0.92 -24.58
N ILE A 210 -11.30 -1.05 -23.46
CA ILE A 210 -9.89 -0.69 -23.31
C ILE A 210 -9.14 -1.89 -22.76
N GLU A 211 -8.32 -2.48 -23.62
CA GLU A 211 -7.38 -3.53 -23.25
C GLU A 211 -6.27 -2.96 -22.34
N VAL A 212 -5.96 -3.70 -21.29
CA VAL A 212 -4.82 -3.50 -20.39
C VAL A 212 -4.05 -4.81 -20.24
N ASP A 213 -2.77 -4.76 -19.88
CA ASP A 213 -2.01 -5.99 -19.63
C ASP A 213 -2.63 -6.78 -18.47
N GLU A 214 -2.99 -6.09 -17.39
CA GLU A 214 -3.48 -6.69 -16.17
C GLU A 214 -4.52 -5.80 -15.48
N LEU A 215 -5.69 -6.34 -15.15
CA LEU A 215 -6.75 -5.58 -14.47
C LEU A 215 -6.32 -5.02 -13.12
N GLY A 216 -5.40 -5.69 -12.43
CA GLY A 216 -4.84 -5.21 -11.18
C GLY A 216 -4.06 -3.89 -11.31
N SER A 217 -3.69 -3.47 -12.52
CA SER A 217 -3.03 -2.18 -12.79
C SER A 217 -4.00 -0.98 -12.79
N VAL A 218 -5.31 -1.21 -12.85
CA VAL A 218 -6.33 -0.15 -12.92
C VAL A 218 -6.73 0.33 -11.52
N GLY A 219 -5.92 1.25 -10.98
CA GLY A 219 -6.09 1.82 -9.65
C GLY A 219 -7.08 2.99 -9.54
N LEU A 220 -7.27 3.47 -8.31
CA LEU A 220 -8.15 4.61 -8.01
C LEU A 220 -7.84 5.86 -8.84
N ASP A 221 -6.56 6.12 -9.11
CA ASP A 221 -6.10 7.23 -9.92
C ASP A 221 -6.60 7.14 -11.36
N VAL A 222 -6.61 5.94 -11.96
CA VAL A 222 -7.18 5.72 -13.29
C VAL A 222 -8.70 5.80 -13.26
N LEU A 223 -9.34 5.14 -12.28
CA LEU A 223 -10.80 5.10 -12.16
C LEU A 223 -11.41 6.50 -11.99
N LEU A 224 -10.89 7.29 -11.05
CA LEU A 224 -11.40 8.65 -10.82
C LEU A 224 -11.01 9.60 -11.95
N SER A 225 -9.82 9.45 -12.55
CA SER A 225 -9.44 10.26 -13.73
C SER A 225 -10.34 9.98 -14.93
N SER A 226 -10.79 8.74 -15.10
CA SER A 226 -11.71 8.35 -16.17
C SER A 226 -13.07 9.04 -16.03
N LEU A 227 -13.63 9.06 -14.81
CA LEU A 227 -14.86 9.79 -14.52
C LEU A 227 -14.68 11.30 -14.66
N ALA A 228 -13.57 11.86 -14.15
CA ALA A 228 -13.24 13.27 -14.30
C ALA A 228 -13.08 13.70 -15.78
N ALA A 229 -12.65 12.77 -16.64
CA ALA A 229 -12.56 12.97 -18.09
C ALA A 229 -13.90 12.81 -18.84
N GLY A 230 -15.01 12.62 -18.12
CA GLY A 230 -16.36 12.59 -18.68
C GLY A 230 -16.92 11.20 -18.97
N ALA A 231 -16.26 10.12 -18.54
CA ALA A 231 -16.89 8.79 -18.57
C ALA A 231 -18.13 8.77 -17.67
N ARG A 232 -19.22 8.18 -18.16
CA ARG A 232 -20.47 8.04 -17.41
C ARG A 232 -20.48 6.82 -16.51
N GLU A 233 -19.68 5.83 -16.87
CA GLU A 233 -19.49 4.59 -16.14
C GLU A 233 -18.12 3.99 -16.50
N VAL A 234 -17.49 3.31 -15.54
CA VAL A 234 -16.24 2.58 -15.71
C VAL A 234 -16.39 1.18 -15.14
N LEU A 235 -16.12 0.20 -15.98
CA LEU A 235 -16.25 -1.22 -15.70
C LEU A 235 -14.88 -1.89 -15.75
N LEU A 236 -14.65 -2.82 -14.83
CA LEU A 236 -13.53 -3.75 -14.85
C LEU A 236 -14.11 -5.15 -15.12
N LEU A 237 -13.66 -5.85 -16.16
CA LEU A 237 -14.19 -7.17 -16.52
C LEU A 237 -13.64 -8.27 -15.61
N ASP A 238 -14.40 -8.71 -14.62
CA ASP A 238 -14.02 -9.81 -13.72
C ASP A 238 -14.17 -11.17 -14.44
N THR A 239 -13.04 -11.84 -14.66
CA THR A 239 -12.97 -13.17 -15.27
C THR A 239 -12.66 -14.23 -14.22
N PRO A 240 -12.99 -15.51 -14.45
CA PRO A 240 -12.60 -16.60 -13.55
C PRO A 240 -11.08 -16.74 -13.33
N ALA A 241 -10.27 -16.30 -14.30
CA ALA A 241 -8.81 -16.35 -14.23
C ALA A 241 -8.22 -15.31 -13.25
N LEU A 242 -8.98 -14.24 -12.94
CA LEU A 242 -8.52 -13.20 -12.02
C LEU A 242 -8.28 -13.77 -10.60
N PRO A 243 -7.07 -13.63 -10.05
CA PRO A 243 -6.74 -14.19 -8.73
C PRO A 243 -7.63 -13.61 -7.62
N ALA A 244 -7.93 -14.43 -6.61
CA ALA A 244 -8.80 -14.04 -5.51
C ALA A 244 -8.23 -12.85 -4.69
N LYS A 245 -6.90 -12.77 -4.50
CA LYS A 245 -6.23 -11.61 -3.91
C LYS A 245 -6.42 -10.35 -4.76
N VAL A 246 -6.26 -10.45 -6.07
CA VAL A 246 -6.41 -9.30 -6.99
C VAL A 246 -7.87 -8.81 -6.96
N ARG A 247 -8.83 -9.73 -7.13
CA ARG A 247 -10.27 -9.44 -7.07
C ARG A 247 -10.65 -8.73 -5.77
N ARG A 248 -10.20 -9.25 -4.61
CA ARG A 248 -10.47 -8.64 -3.29
C ARG A 248 -9.94 -7.22 -3.20
N ASN A 249 -8.69 -6.99 -3.60
CA ASN A 249 -8.09 -5.67 -3.53
C ASN A 249 -8.76 -4.68 -4.50
N LEU A 250 -9.15 -5.11 -5.71
CA LEU A 250 -9.94 -4.29 -6.64
C LEU A 250 -11.32 -3.95 -6.05
N GLN A 251 -11.99 -4.89 -5.39
CA GLN A 251 -13.25 -4.64 -4.69
C GLN A 251 -13.08 -3.64 -3.55
N GLU A 252 -12.00 -3.70 -2.78
CA GLU A 252 -11.68 -2.73 -1.74
C GLU A 252 -11.44 -1.33 -2.33
N GLN A 253 -10.67 -1.22 -3.41
CA GLN A 253 -10.46 0.05 -4.12
C GLN A 253 -11.79 0.62 -4.64
N LEU A 254 -12.63 -0.20 -5.28
CA LEU A 254 -13.96 0.22 -5.72
C LEU A 254 -14.83 0.63 -4.53
N GLY A 255 -14.73 -0.05 -3.39
CA GLY A 255 -15.40 0.33 -2.14
C GLY A 255 -15.05 1.76 -1.71
N HIS A 256 -13.76 2.10 -1.70
CA HIS A 256 -13.29 3.45 -1.42
C HIS A 256 -13.77 4.47 -2.46
N ALA A 257 -13.62 4.17 -3.75
CA ALA A 257 -14.05 5.07 -4.82
C ALA A 257 -15.55 5.36 -4.75
N ARG A 258 -16.37 4.33 -4.52
CA ARG A 258 -17.83 4.45 -4.41
C ARG A 258 -18.26 5.25 -3.19
N ALA A 259 -17.57 5.11 -2.07
CA ALA A 259 -17.82 5.95 -0.89
C ALA A 259 -17.51 7.43 -1.20
N ILE A 260 -16.42 7.69 -1.94
CA ILE A 260 -16.07 9.03 -2.41
C ILE A 260 -17.16 9.59 -3.32
N LEU A 261 -17.57 8.85 -4.36
CA LEU A 261 -18.62 9.26 -5.28
C LEU A 261 -19.93 9.56 -4.56
N GLN A 262 -20.38 8.66 -3.68
CA GLN A 262 -21.63 8.85 -2.94
C GLN A 262 -21.61 10.14 -2.12
N ALA A 263 -20.50 10.44 -1.45
CA ALA A 263 -20.38 11.64 -0.63
C ALA A 263 -20.24 12.93 -1.46
N LEU A 264 -19.87 12.83 -2.73
CA LEU A 264 -19.93 13.94 -3.69
C LEU A 264 -21.32 14.08 -4.35
N GLY A 265 -22.26 13.18 -4.06
CA GLY A 265 -23.58 13.16 -4.68
C GLY A 265 -23.64 12.45 -6.04
N TYR A 266 -22.61 11.68 -6.39
CA TYR A 266 -22.55 10.88 -7.60
C TYR A 266 -23.04 9.43 -7.36
N PRO A 267 -23.55 8.75 -8.42
CA PRO A 267 -24.03 7.39 -8.31
C PRO A 267 -22.88 6.40 -8.09
N ARG A 268 -23.02 5.54 -7.06
CA ARG A 268 -22.02 4.51 -6.73
C ARG A 268 -21.78 3.51 -7.85
N GLN A 269 -22.80 3.26 -8.67
CA GLN A 269 -22.72 2.30 -9.77
C GLN A 269 -21.93 2.82 -10.98
N ALA A 270 -21.48 4.08 -10.98
CA ALA A 270 -20.55 4.57 -11.99
C ALA A 270 -19.24 3.79 -12.04
N LEU A 271 -18.90 3.01 -11.01
CA LEU A 271 -17.74 2.13 -10.98
C LEU A 271 -18.17 0.70 -10.62
N ARG A 272 -17.89 -0.30 -11.46
CA ARG A 272 -18.26 -1.71 -11.20
C ARG A 272 -17.24 -2.73 -11.68
N LEU A 273 -17.28 -3.90 -11.03
CA LEU A 273 -16.78 -5.14 -11.61
C LEU A 273 -17.92 -5.78 -12.40
N ALA A 274 -17.72 -5.98 -13.69
CA ALA A 274 -18.66 -6.66 -14.58
C ALA A 274 -18.25 -8.13 -14.69
N GLN A 275 -19.15 -9.07 -14.45
CA GLN A 275 -18.83 -10.49 -14.55
C GLN A 275 -18.76 -10.93 -16.01
N ALA A 276 -17.68 -11.61 -16.38
CA ALA A 276 -17.54 -12.30 -17.66
C ALA A 276 -18.72 -13.25 -17.93
N GLY A 277 -19.26 -13.22 -19.15
CA GLY A 277 -20.34 -14.11 -19.59
C GLY A 277 -21.75 -13.74 -19.09
N ALA A 278 -21.88 -12.74 -18.22
CA ALA A 278 -23.16 -12.04 -18.05
C ALA A 278 -23.35 -11.07 -19.22
N GLY A 279 -24.54 -11.00 -19.81
CA GLY A 279 -24.83 -10.02 -20.86
C GLY A 279 -24.53 -8.59 -20.39
N TRP A 280 -24.19 -7.69 -21.32
CA TRP A 280 -23.92 -6.29 -20.98
C TRP A 280 -25.09 -5.65 -20.22
N THR A 281 -24.76 -4.93 -19.15
CA THR A 281 -25.73 -4.18 -18.36
C THR A 281 -25.18 -2.79 -18.03
N ARG A 282 -26.00 -1.77 -18.25
CA ARG A 282 -25.74 -0.38 -17.84
C ARG A 282 -26.17 -0.17 -16.39
N GLY A 283 -25.46 0.71 -15.68
CA GLY A 283 -25.93 1.19 -14.39
C GLY A 283 -27.31 1.86 -14.50
N THR A 284 -28.13 1.77 -13.45
CA THR A 284 -29.50 2.33 -13.45
C THR A 284 -29.55 3.86 -13.37
N GLU A 285 -28.45 4.47 -12.92
CA GLU A 285 -28.24 5.91 -12.74
C GLU A 285 -26.84 6.22 -13.27
N PRO A 286 -26.72 6.82 -14.46
CA PRO A 286 -25.43 7.25 -14.98
C PRO A 286 -24.90 8.42 -14.16
N MET A 287 -23.58 8.61 -14.13
CA MET A 287 -22.99 9.88 -13.64
C MET A 287 -23.72 11.07 -14.26
N PRO A 288 -23.84 12.24 -13.63
CA PRO A 288 -24.28 13.45 -14.33
C PRO A 288 -23.24 13.85 -15.40
N VAL A 289 -23.66 14.64 -16.39
CA VAL A 289 -22.72 15.30 -17.30
C VAL A 289 -21.93 16.32 -16.49
N ILE A 290 -20.60 16.29 -16.62
CA ILE A 290 -19.68 17.26 -16.03
C ILE A 290 -18.77 17.82 -17.12
N GLU A 291 -18.18 18.98 -16.91
CA GLU A 291 -17.15 19.50 -17.81
C GLU A 291 -15.90 18.60 -17.76
N PRO A 292 -15.42 18.01 -18.88
CA PRO A 292 -14.32 17.05 -18.80
C PRO A 292 -12.96 17.67 -18.48
N ALA A 293 -12.28 17.09 -17.49
CA ALA A 293 -10.92 17.48 -17.12
C ALA A 293 -9.84 16.78 -17.96
N ARG A 294 -8.70 17.47 -18.12
CA ARG A 294 -7.43 16.85 -18.48
C ARG A 294 -6.57 16.68 -17.23
N VAL A 295 -6.62 15.48 -16.66
CA VAL A 295 -5.80 15.09 -15.51
C VAL A 295 -4.40 14.69 -15.99
N ASN A 296 -3.36 15.35 -15.47
CA ASN A 296 -1.98 14.99 -15.76
C ASN A 296 -1.55 13.79 -14.90
N GLY A 297 -1.36 12.63 -15.53
CA GLY A 297 -0.93 11.40 -14.87
C GLY A 297 0.54 11.37 -14.42
N SER A 298 1.37 12.31 -14.88
CA SER A 298 2.82 12.29 -14.64
C SER A 298 3.26 12.83 -13.28
N GLY A 299 2.36 13.40 -12.47
CA GLY A 299 2.68 13.99 -11.16
C GLY A 299 2.90 12.97 -10.02
N GLY A 300 2.91 11.68 -10.35
CA GLY A 300 2.88 10.59 -9.37
C GLY A 300 1.46 10.29 -8.89
N LYS A 301 1.25 9.06 -8.38
CA LYS A 301 -0.07 8.49 -8.14
C LYS A 301 -1.00 9.37 -7.30
N ARG A 302 -0.49 9.90 -6.18
CA ARG A 302 -1.31 10.69 -5.25
C ARG A 302 -1.67 12.06 -5.81
N SER A 303 -0.77 12.70 -6.56
CA SER A 303 -1.05 13.97 -7.24
C SER A 303 -2.11 13.78 -8.32
N THR A 304 -1.99 12.73 -9.13
CA THR A 304 -2.96 12.37 -10.17
C THR A 304 -4.34 12.13 -9.57
N LEU A 305 -4.39 11.32 -8.50
CA LEU A 305 -5.63 11.05 -7.80
C LEU A 305 -6.30 12.31 -7.24
N TYR A 306 -5.52 13.20 -6.61
CA TYR A 306 -6.09 14.44 -6.07
C TYR A 306 -6.53 15.41 -7.15
N ALA A 307 -5.85 15.49 -8.29
CA ALA A 307 -6.31 16.29 -9.41
C ALA A 307 -7.69 15.79 -9.94
N ALA A 308 -7.87 14.47 -10.05
CA ALA A 308 -9.17 13.89 -10.40
C ALA A 308 -10.25 14.17 -9.33
N LEU A 309 -9.91 13.98 -8.05
CA LEU A 309 -10.83 14.25 -6.94
C LEU A 309 -11.25 15.71 -6.86
N ASP A 310 -10.31 16.64 -7.01
CA ASP A 310 -10.57 18.07 -6.93
C ASP A 310 -11.50 18.53 -8.05
N HIS A 311 -11.33 17.96 -9.25
CA HIS A 311 -12.24 18.21 -10.37
C HIS A 311 -13.64 17.64 -10.11
N LEU A 312 -13.73 16.38 -9.71
CA LEU A 312 -15.01 15.75 -9.36
C LEU A 312 -15.73 16.49 -8.24
N HIS A 313 -14.99 17.04 -7.26
CA HIS A 313 -15.53 17.86 -6.19
C HIS A 313 -16.07 19.21 -6.68
N ALA A 314 -15.37 19.88 -7.61
CA ALA A 314 -15.82 21.15 -8.17
C ALA A 314 -17.13 21.02 -8.96
N GLU A 315 -17.29 19.91 -9.67
CA GLU A 315 -18.50 19.58 -10.47
C GLU A 315 -19.58 18.84 -9.66
N ALA A 316 -19.34 18.59 -8.37
CA ALA A 316 -20.17 17.73 -7.54
C ALA A 316 -21.61 18.29 -7.37
N PRO A 317 -22.65 17.46 -7.55
CA PRO A 317 -24.03 17.87 -7.30
C PRO A 317 -24.30 18.25 -5.84
N ALA A 318 -23.69 17.53 -4.90
CA ALA A 318 -23.90 17.72 -3.47
C ALA A 318 -22.65 17.30 -2.66
N PRO A 319 -21.55 18.08 -2.72
CA PRO A 319 -20.29 17.71 -2.07
C PRO A 319 -20.39 17.82 -0.55
N GLN A 320 -20.20 16.70 0.15
CA GLN A 320 -19.90 16.70 1.57
C GLN A 320 -18.45 17.14 1.79
N SER A 321 -18.18 17.91 2.85
CA SER A 321 -16.84 18.39 3.19
C SER A 321 -15.91 17.28 3.70
N GLU A 322 -16.49 16.25 4.33
CA GLU A 322 -15.75 15.15 4.95
C GLU A 322 -16.45 13.81 4.66
N ILE A 323 -15.64 12.81 4.31
CA ILE A 323 -16.09 11.46 3.98
C ILE A 323 -15.52 10.50 5.02
N ALA A 324 -16.38 9.80 5.76
CA ALA A 324 -15.95 8.67 6.56
C ALA A 324 -15.59 7.50 5.63
N LEU A 325 -14.39 6.92 5.79
CA LEU A 325 -13.94 5.79 4.99
C LEU A 325 -13.79 4.55 5.88
N GLN A 326 -13.85 3.37 5.25
CA GLN A 326 -13.58 2.11 5.92
C GLN A 326 -12.10 1.97 6.28
N THR A 327 -11.80 1.13 7.27
CA THR A 327 -10.44 0.69 7.60
C THR A 327 -9.73 0.17 6.35
N GLY A 328 -8.45 0.49 6.21
CA GLY A 328 -7.66 0.15 5.02
C GLY A 328 -7.60 1.26 3.97
N ALA A 329 -8.43 2.30 4.08
CA ALA A 329 -8.38 3.44 3.16
C ALA A 329 -7.00 4.12 3.11
N PRO A 330 -6.54 4.57 1.92
CA PRO A 330 -5.27 5.26 1.76
C PRO A 330 -5.34 6.76 2.13
N PHE A 331 -6.46 7.21 2.70
CA PHE A 331 -6.71 8.58 3.17
C PHE A 331 -7.18 8.55 4.63
N GLY A 332 -6.81 9.58 5.38
CA GLY A 332 -7.35 9.76 6.72
C GLY A 332 -6.61 10.78 7.55
N ALA A 333 -7.15 11.00 8.73
CA ALA A 333 -6.54 11.78 9.78
C ALA A 333 -5.94 10.88 10.86
N ILE A 334 -5.29 11.51 11.83
CA ILE A 334 -5.02 10.91 13.13
C ILE A 334 -5.81 11.68 14.19
N ARG A 335 -6.20 11.00 15.27
CA ARG A 335 -6.74 11.63 16.47
C ARG A 335 -5.69 11.57 17.57
N VAL A 336 -5.54 12.67 18.29
CA VAL A 336 -4.60 12.79 19.42
C VAL A 336 -5.41 12.96 20.69
N ASP A 337 -5.20 12.09 21.67
CA ASP A 337 -5.71 12.29 23.03
C ASP A 337 -4.85 13.34 23.72
N LEU A 338 -5.44 14.51 23.96
CA LEU A 338 -4.75 15.66 24.54
C LEU A 338 -4.34 15.42 25.99
N ASN A 339 -5.01 14.52 26.72
CA ASN A 339 -4.66 14.22 28.11
C ASN A 339 -3.49 13.23 28.22
N ALA A 340 -3.30 12.38 27.20
CA ALA A 340 -2.23 11.39 27.16
C ALA A 340 -0.99 11.90 26.40
N CYS A 341 -1.16 12.80 25.43
CA CYS A 341 -0.08 13.26 24.58
C CYS A 341 0.91 14.17 25.35
N THR A 342 2.17 13.76 25.43
CA THR A 342 3.24 14.54 26.07
C THR A 342 4.01 15.46 25.13
N LEU A 343 3.61 15.55 23.85
CA LEU A 343 4.33 16.31 22.83
C LEU A 343 5.84 15.94 22.75
N CYS A 344 6.15 14.64 22.85
CA CYS A 344 7.52 14.12 22.75
C CYS A 344 8.08 14.09 21.32
N MET A 345 7.26 14.43 20.32
CA MET A 345 7.59 14.54 18.90
C MET A 345 8.06 13.24 18.21
N ALA A 346 7.94 12.09 18.88
CA ALA A 346 8.25 10.79 18.29
C ALA A 346 7.46 10.54 17.00
N CYS A 347 6.16 10.85 16.98
CA CYS A 347 5.28 10.66 15.83
C CYS A 347 5.69 11.52 14.61
N ALA A 348 6.14 12.76 14.83
CA ALA A 348 6.62 13.64 13.77
C ALA A 348 7.95 13.13 13.19
N ALA A 349 8.86 12.67 14.06
CA ALA A 349 10.17 12.16 13.66
C ALA A 349 10.09 10.89 12.78
N VAL A 350 9.07 10.06 12.98
CA VAL A 350 8.91 8.78 12.24
C VAL A 350 7.90 8.85 11.09
N CYS A 351 7.26 9.99 10.82
CA CYS A 351 6.25 10.08 9.76
C CYS A 351 6.90 10.10 8.37
N PRO A 352 6.85 9.01 7.56
CA PRO A 352 7.55 8.96 6.27
C PRO A 352 6.95 9.95 5.26
N ALA A 353 5.64 10.22 5.36
CA ALA A 353 4.94 11.12 4.46
C ALA A 353 4.96 12.59 4.94
N GLN A 354 5.59 12.89 6.09
CA GLN A 354 5.60 14.23 6.69
C GLN A 354 4.20 14.83 6.83
N ALA A 355 3.23 13.96 7.16
CA ALA A 355 1.86 14.35 7.45
C ALA A 355 1.72 14.91 8.87
N VAL A 356 2.60 14.51 9.78
CA VAL A 356 2.74 15.05 11.14
C VAL A 356 4.05 15.85 11.19
N SER A 357 4.01 17.07 11.73
CA SER A 357 5.19 17.94 11.81
C SER A 357 5.17 18.78 13.09
N THR A 358 6.30 19.44 13.39
CA THR A 358 6.49 20.28 14.58
C THR A 358 7.10 21.62 14.17
N PRO A 359 6.32 22.54 13.59
CA PRO A 359 6.85 23.79 13.07
C PRO A 359 7.16 24.79 14.20
N GLY A 360 8.28 25.49 14.09
CA GLY A 360 8.65 26.57 15.01
C GLY A 360 9.26 26.10 16.32
N ASP A 361 9.30 27.01 17.30
CA ASP A 361 9.99 26.80 18.58
C ASP A 361 9.03 26.46 19.73
N THR A 362 7.71 26.48 19.51
CA THR A 362 6.72 26.06 20.51
C THR A 362 6.45 24.55 20.41
N PRO A 363 6.27 23.85 21.55
CA PRO A 363 5.85 22.46 21.53
C PRO A 363 4.45 22.31 20.91
N ARG A 364 4.43 21.94 19.64
CA ARG A 364 3.20 21.82 18.86
C ARG A 364 3.29 20.69 17.85
N LEU A 365 2.18 19.97 17.68
CA LEU A 365 1.98 18.98 16.63
C LEU A 365 1.03 19.53 15.57
N ASP A 366 1.52 19.53 14.33
CA ASP A 366 0.79 19.92 13.13
C ASP A 366 0.47 18.73 12.25
N PHE A 367 -0.64 18.82 11.53
CA PHE A 367 -1.11 17.78 10.64
C PHE A 367 -1.61 18.30 9.29
N THR A 368 -1.17 17.65 8.22
CA THR A 368 -1.66 17.89 6.84
C THR A 368 -2.28 16.61 6.29
N GLU A 369 -3.60 16.60 6.09
CA GLU A 369 -4.34 15.40 5.66
C GLU A 369 -3.96 14.94 4.25
N ALA A 370 -3.68 15.90 3.36
CA ALA A 370 -3.19 15.67 2.00
C ALA A 370 -1.89 14.86 1.94
N ARG A 371 -1.19 14.62 3.05
CA ARG A 371 0.02 13.78 3.08
C ARG A 371 -0.18 12.44 3.77
N CYS A 372 -1.21 12.28 4.59
CA CYS A 372 -1.39 11.05 5.36
C CYS A 372 -1.82 9.87 4.47
N VAL A 373 -1.14 8.74 4.66
CA VAL A 373 -1.39 7.47 3.94
C VAL A 373 -1.88 6.34 4.84
N GLN A 374 -2.26 6.68 6.09
CA GLN A 374 -2.77 5.76 7.10
C GLN A 374 -1.85 4.53 7.31
N CYS A 375 -0.53 4.75 7.41
CA CYS A 375 0.45 3.68 7.59
C CYS A 375 0.55 3.16 9.03
N GLY A 376 0.07 3.94 10.02
CA GLY A 376 0.07 3.55 11.44
C GLY A 376 1.40 3.65 12.17
N ILE A 377 2.48 4.11 11.54
CA ILE A 377 3.79 4.23 12.20
C ILE A 377 3.71 5.19 13.39
N CYS A 378 3.01 6.32 13.26
CA CYS A 378 2.84 7.31 14.33
C CYS A 378 2.04 6.78 15.54
N GLU A 379 1.09 5.87 15.30
CA GLU A 379 0.30 5.22 16.35
C GLU A 379 1.19 4.23 17.12
N ARG A 380 1.93 3.38 16.40
CA ARG A 380 2.86 2.40 17.00
C ARG A 380 4.07 3.03 17.69
N SER A 381 4.53 4.18 17.23
CA SER A 381 5.67 4.89 17.83
C SER A 381 5.31 5.71 19.05
N CYS A 382 4.03 5.87 19.38
CA CYS A 382 3.60 6.74 20.47
C CYS A 382 3.81 6.04 21.83
N PRO A 383 4.75 6.49 22.68
CA PRO A 383 5.02 5.84 23.96
C PRO A 383 3.84 5.94 24.94
N GLU A 384 3.01 6.97 24.78
CA GLU A 384 1.83 7.22 25.62
C GLU A 384 0.53 6.66 25.02
N GLN A 385 0.60 5.97 23.88
CA GLN A 385 -0.58 5.43 23.17
C GLN A 385 -1.67 6.50 22.87
N ALA A 386 -1.26 7.75 22.70
CA ALA A 386 -2.15 8.90 22.55
C ALA A 386 -2.65 9.13 21.12
N ILE A 387 -2.26 8.31 20.15
CA ILE A 387 -2.57 8.50 18.72
C ILE A 387 -3.42 7.33 18.22
N SER A 388 -4.48 7.63 17.48
CA SER A 388 -5.27 6.63 16.74
C SER A 388 -5.51 7.04 15.29
N LEU A 389 -5.59 6.05 14.39
CA LEU A 389 -5.95 6.29 12.99
C LEU A 389 -7.44 6.62 12.83
N SER A 390 -7.75 7.53 11.90
CA SER A 390 -9.12 7.93 11.56
C SER A 390 -9.28 7.94 10.04
N PRO A 391 -9.64 6.81 9.41
CA PRO A 391 -9.86 6.71 7.97
C PRO A 391 -10.98 7.65 7.51
N ARG A 392 -10.61 8.66 6.72
CA ARG A 392 -11.52 9.71 6.24
C ARG A 392 -10.91 10.47 5.07
N LEU A 393 -11.68 11.33 4.43
CA LEU A 393 -11.18 12.23 3.39
C LEU A 393 -11.89 13.58 3.46
N LEU A 394 -11.12 14.66 3.62
CA LEU A 394 -11.55 16.01 3.29
C LEU A 394 -11.58 16.18 1.76
N THR A 395 -12.75 16.53 1.23
CA THR A 395 -12.97 16.67 -0.21
C THR A 395 -12.48 18.01 -0.74
N ASP A 396 -12.66 19.07 0.05
CA ASP A 396 -12.15 20.39 -0.27
C ASP A 396 -10.62 20.41 -0.23
N ARG A 397 -10.01 20.82 -1.34
CA ARG A 397 -8.56 20.89 -1.50
C ARG A 397 -7.89 21.78 -0.46
N LEU A 398 -8.44 22.96 -0.22
CA LEU A 398 -7.83 23.95 0.67
C LEU A 398 -7.78 23.43 2.11
N GLN A 399 -8.86 22.80 2.57
CA GLN A 399 -8.89 22.16 3.89
C GLN A 399 -7.95 20.95 3.99
N ARG A 400 -7.89 20.14 2.93
CA ARG A 400 -7.04 18.94 2.88
C ARG A 400 -5.55 19.28 2.89
N ASP A 401 -5.15 20.33 2.16
CA ASP A 401 -3.76 20.79 2.03
C ASP A 401 -3.30 21.66 3.21
N ARG A 402 -4.23 22.20 4.00
CA ARG A 402 -3.92 23.06 5.15
C ARG A 402 -3.30 22.27 6.29
N SER A 403 -2.15 22.75 6.78
CA SER A 403 -1.63 22.32 8.08
C SER A 403 -2.50 22.84 9.22
N ARG A 404 -2.95 21.95 10.11
CA ARG A 404 -3.73 22.29 11.30
C ARG A 404 -3.05 21.82 12.57
N VAL A 405 -3.27 22.55 13.66
CA VAL A 405 -2.79 22.19 15.00
C VAL A 405 -3.61 21.00 15.51
N LEU A 406 -2.93 19.93 15.94
CA LEU A 406 -3.54 18.82 16.65
C LEU A 406 -3.42 18.99 18.17
N HIS A 407 -2.26 19.45 18.64
CA HIS A 407 -2.00 19.69 20.05
C HIS A 407 -0.86 20.71 20.19
N GLU A 408 -0.96 21.60 21.18
CA GLU A 408 0.05 22.61 21.51
C GLU A 408 0.06 22.85 23.02
N GLU A 409 1.25 23.04 23.58
CA GLU A 409 1.46 23.40 24.98
C GLU A 409 2.50 24.52 25.09
N GLU A 410 2.39 25.30 26.16
CA GLU A 410 3.45 26.23 26.55
C GLU A 410 4.73 25.46 26.94
N PRO A 411 5.92 25.90 26.48
CA PRO A 411 7.17 25.29 26.88
C PRO A 411 7.36 25.32 28.41
N PHE A 412 7.84 24.21 28.97
CA PHE A 412 8.34 24.18 30.32
C PHE A 412 9.74 24.79 30.38
N ALA A 413 9.86 25.89 31.13
CA ALA A 413 11.09 26.61 31.35
C ALA A 413 11.91 26.01 32.50
N CYS A 414 13.22 25.93 32.33
CA CYS A 414 14.16 25.49 33.35
C CYS A 414 13.99 26.30 34.65
N VAL A 415 13.83 25.61 35.78
CA VAL A 415 13.64 26.25 37.10
C VAL A 415 14.87 26.99 37.63
N ALA A 416 16.01 26.91 36.94
CA ALA A 416 17.25 27.60 37.28
C ALA A 416 17.56 28.80 36.38
N CYS A 417 17.41 28.66 35.05
CA CYS A 417 17.80 29.70 34.09
C CYS A 417 16.67 30.22 33.20
N GLY A 418 15.48 29.62 33.24
CA GLY A 418 14.33 30.01 32.41
C GLY A 418 14.37 29.52 30.95
N LYS A 419 15.43 28.81 30.51
CA LYS A 419 15.52 28.23 29.16
C LYS A 419 14.38 27.23 28.91
N PRO A 420 13.58 27.36 27.83
CA PRO A 420 12.58 26.34 27.46
C PRO A 420 13.29 25.07 26.99
N PHE A 421 12.89 23.90 27.51
CA PHE A 421 13.58 22.64 27.18
C PHE A 421 12.68 21.40 27.10
N ALA A 422 11.44 21.46 27.60
CA ALA A 422 10.51 20.34 27.59
C ALA A 422 9.05 20.85 27.53
N THR A 423 8.08 19.95 27.51
CA THR A 423 6.66 20.28 27.74
C THR A 423 6.28 20.04 29.19
N ARG A 424 5.22 20.69 29.66
CA ARG A 424 4.72 20.46 31.01
C ARG A 424 4.28 19.01 31.19
N SER A 425 3.52 18.48 30.23
CA SER A 425 3.06 17.09 30.25
C SER A 425 4.21 16.08 30.30
N MET A 426 5.32 16.33 29.61
CA MET A 426 6.49 15.46 29.67
C MET A 426 7.15 15.48 31.06
N ILE A 427 7.34 16.67 31.65
CA ILE A 427 7.92 16.79 33.00
C ILE A 427 7.03 16.09 34.03
N ASP A 428 5.72 16.31 33.97
CA ASP A 428 4.76 15.69 34.88
C ASP A 428 4.76 14.15 34.73
N GLN A 429 4.84 13.62 33.50
CA GLN A 429 4.97 12.18 33.25
C GLN A 429 6.28 11.59 33.77
N ILE A 430 7.41 12.27 33.58
CA ILE A 430 8.71 11.81 34.11
C ILE A 430 8.66 11.77 35.63
N LEU A 431 8.14 12.82 36.28
CA LEU A 431 8.01 12.87 37.74
C LEU A 431 7.08 11.77 38.26
N HIS A 432 5.94 11.55 37.62
CA HIS A 432 4.99 10.51 37.98
C HIS A 432 5.59 9.10 37.86
N ARG A 433 6.30 8.79 36.76
CA ARG A 433 6.94 7.48 36.56
C ARG A 433 8.08 7.22 37.55
N LEU A 434 8.70 8.26 38.09
CA LEU A 434 9.85 8.16 39.01
C LEU A 434 9.48 8.28 40.50
N ASP A 435 8.20 8.52 40.83
CA ASP A 435 7.75 8.84 42.19
C ASP A 435 8.08 7.76 43.24
N GLY A 436 8.21 6.49 42.81
CA GLY A 436 8.60 5.37 43.66
C GLY A 436 10.06 4.91 43.51
N HIS A 437 10.88 5.56 42.67
CA HIS A 437 12.23 5.08 42.39
C HIS A 437 13.21 5.54 43.49
N PRO A 438 14.02 4.64 44.10
CA PRO A 438 14.89 4.98 45.23
C PRO A 438 15.87 6.14 44.97
N MET A 439 16.32 6.28 43.72
CA MET A 439 17.25 7.33 43.29
C MET A 439 16.63 8.74 43.21
N PHE A 440 15.29 8.86 43.21
CA PHE A 440 14.56 10.12 43.00
C PHE A 440 13.68 10.53 44.18
N GLN A 441 13.98 10.01 45.37
CA GLN A 441 13.28 10.36 46.60
C GLN A 441 13.73 11.71 47.20
N ASP A 442 14.92 12.18 46.83
CA ASP A 442 15.43 13.46 47.30
C ASP A 442 14.90 14.65 46.46
N GLU A 443 14.61 15.78 47.13
CA GLU A 443 14.03 16.96 46.49
C GLU A 443 14.97 17.60 45.45
N ALA A 444 16.28 17.50 45.63
CA ALA A 444 17.28 18.01 44.68
C ALA A 444 17.31 17.18 43.39
N ALA A 445 17.16 15.86 43.47
CA ALA A 445 17.05 14.95 42.34
C ALA A 445 15.77 15.23 41.54
N ARG A 446 14.64 15.45 42.22
CA ARG A 446 13.39 15.88 41.56
C ARG A 446 13.55 17.25 40.91
N ARG A 447 14.21 18.20 41.58
CA ARG A 447 14.48 19.53 41.03
C ARG A 447 15.35 19.48 39.77
N ARG A 448 16.35 18.60 39.72
CA ARG A 448 17.21 18.39 38.54
C ARG A 448 16.44 17.93 37.31
N LEU A 449 15.35 17.16 37.47
CA LEU A 449 14.49 16.75 36.34
C LEU A 449 13.80 17.95 35.68
N MET A 450 13.56 19.02 36.44
CA MET A 450 12.97 20.28 35.98
C MET A 450 14.02 21.31 35.49
N MET A 451 15.30 20.91 35.39
CA MET A 451 16.38 21.73 34.84
C MET A 451 16.75 21.31 33.41
N CYS A 452 17.16 22.28 32.59
CA CYS A 452 17.73 22.02 31.26
C CYS A 452 19.05 21.25 31.36
N GLU A 453 19.53 20.76 30.22
CA GLU A 453 20.75 19.97 30.07
C GLU A 453 21.97 20.65 30.70
N ASP A 454 22.12 21.97 30.51
CA ASP A 454 23.26 22.74 31.01
C ASP A 454 23.20 22.89 32.55
N CYS A 455 22.07 23.37 33.06
CA CYS A 455 21.89 23.61 34.50
C CYS A 455 21.94 22.29 35.31
N ARG A 456 21.45 21.20 34.74
CA ARG A 456 21.52 19.88 35.38
C ARG A 456 22.95 19.41 35.57
N VAL A 457 23.81 19.60 34.57
CA VAL A 457 25.24 19.25 34.67
C VAL A 457 25.93 20.12 35.70
N ILE A 458 25.68 21.44 35.70
CA ILE A 458 26.25 22.38 36.67
C ILE A 458 25.88 21.98 38.11
N ASP A 459 24.60 21.71 38.36
CA ASP A 459 24.10 21.30 39.69
C ASP A 459 24.76 20.00 40.17
N MET A 460 24.91 19.00 39.29
CA MET A 460 25.57 17.73 39.63
C MET A 460 27.03 17.91 40.04
N PHE A 461 27.79 18.77 39.36
CA PHE A 461 29.18 19.06 39.72
C PHE A 461 29.29 19.83 41.04
N GLN A 462 28.38 20.79 41.29
CA GLN A 462 28.36 21.56 42.54
C GLN A 462 27.97 20.70 43.75
N ALA A 463 26.99 19.80 43.59
CA ALA A 463 26.60 18.84 44.63
C ALA A 463 27.72 17.82 44.95
N GLY A 464 28.52 17.42 43.95
CA GLY A 464 29.67 16.52 44.13
C GLY A 464 30.86 17.12 44.88
N GLN A 465 30.94 18.45 45.00
CA GLN A 465 32.00 19.14 45.76
C GLN A 465 31.69 19.29 47.27
N GLY A 466 30.54 18.78 47.74
CA GLY A 466 30.06 18.92 49.13
C GLY A 466 30.11 17.66 50.02
N GLY A 467 30.69 16.54 49.57
CA GLY A 467 30.84 15.33 50.39
C GLY A 467 32.02 15.40 51.38
N PRO A 468 31.92 14.84 52.60
CA PRO A 468 32.96 14.96 53.63
C PRO A 468 34.25 14.26 53.20
N GLY A 469 35.38 14.89 53.51
CA GLY A 469 36.70 14.56 52.99
C GLY A 469 37.08 13.08 53.05
N GLY A 470 37.43 12.53 51.88
CA GLY A 470 38.39 11.44 51.78
C GLY A 470 39.79 12.03 51.71
N THR A 471 40.56 11.88 52.78
CA THR A 471 42.00 12.15 52.81
C THR A 471 42.74 11.31 51.78
N VAL A 472 43.77 11.96 51.21
CA VAL A 472 44.87 11.42 50.39
C VAL A 472 45.44 10.13 50.94
#